data_AF-A0A929VME9-F1
#
_entry.id   AF-A0A929VME9-F1
#
_cell.length_a   1.000
_cell.length_b   1.000
_cell.length_c   1.000
_cell.angle_alpha   90.00
_cell.angle_beta   90.00
_cell.angle_gamma   90.00
#
_symmetry.space_group_name_H-M   'P 1'
#
loop_
_entity.id
_entity.type
_entity.pdbx_description
1 polymer ?
#
loop_
_entity_poly.entity_id
_entity_poly.type
_entity_poly.pdbx_seq_one_letter_code
_entity_poly.pdbx_strand_id
1 'polypeptide(L)'
;MSLIFALVFMLFVAYRYKNDIAGYLLALSWWLAFFTSIMSAGISEMGIVHPWQLVGKLYKWDRMRSFSIENKGNTVMVNFKIFRDLRQEYDKSNLEQIKKIAKKNKLIK
;
A
#
# COMPACT_ATOMS: atom_id res chain seq x y z
N MET A 1 -0.17 -16.25 -6.01
CA MET A 1 -1.06 -17.12 -6.81
C MET A 1 -2.45 -16.53 -7.01
N SER A 2 -3.18 -16.09 -5.96
CA SER A 2 -4.55 -15.55 -6.08
C SER A 2 -4.70 -14.36 -7.05
N LEU A 3 -3.74 -13.43 -7.07
CA LEU A 3 -3.74 -12.28 -7.97
C LEU A 3 -3.65 -12.69 -9.45
N ILE A 4 -2.86 -13.71 -9.76
CA ILE A 4 -2.72 -14.21 -11.15
C ILE A 4 -4.04 -14.83 -11.62
N PHE A 5 -4.71 -15.60 -10.76
CA PHE A 5 -6.03 -16.15 -11.05
C PHE A 5 -7.08 -15.05 -11.27
N ALA A 6 -7.05 -13.98 -10.47
CA ALA A 6 -7.96 -12.84 -10.65
C ALA A 6 -7.73 -12.11 -11.99
N LEU A 7 -6.47 -11.93 -12.41
CA LEU A 7 -6.13 -11.37 -13.72
C LEU A 7 -6.66 -12.23 -14.88
N VAL A 8 -6.40 -13.54 -14.83
CA VAL A 8 -6.84 -14.49 -15.86
C VAL A 8 -8.36 -14.51 -15.96
N PHE A 9 -9.07 -14.51 -14.83
CA PHE A 9 -10.53 -14.45 -14.81
C PHE A 9 -11.06 -13.14 -15.41
N MET A 10 -10.44 -12.00 -15.10
CA MET A 10 -10.84 -10.70 -15.61
C MET A 10 -10.64 -10.60 -17.14
N LEU A 11 -9.53 -11.14 -17.65
CA LEU A 11 -9.27 -11.25 -19.10
C LEU A 11 -10.26 -12.20 -19.79
N PHE A 12 -10.65 -13.30 -19.12
CA PHE A 12 -11.66 -14.23 -19.62
C PHE A 12 -13.06 -13.60 -19.68
N VAL A 13 -13.45 -12.83 -18.66
CA VAL A 13 -14.70 -12.06 -18.66
C VAL A 13 -14.68 -11.01 -19.77
N ALA A 14 -13.57 -10.27 -19.93
CA ALA A 14 -13.41 -9.31 -21.02
C ALA A 14 -13.57 -9.98 -22.40
N TYR A 15 -12.93 -11.15 -22.60
CA TYR A 15 -13.07 -11.95 -23.82
C TYR A 15 -14.53 -12.32 -24.12
N ARG A 16 -15.26 -12.80 -23.10
CA ARG A 16 -16.65 -13.23 -23.23
C ARG A 16 -17.63 -12.09 -23.44
N TYR A 17 -17.38 -10.92 -22.85
CA TYR A 17 -18.33 -9.80 -22.85
C TYR A 17 -18.18 -8.93 -24.11
N LYS A 18 -16.95 -8.66 -24.52
CA LYS A 18 -16.65 -7.93 -25.77
C LYS A 18 -15.19 -8.21 -26.15
N ASN A 19 -14.99 -9.10 -27.12
CA ASN A 19 -13.67 -9.46 -27.63
C ASN A 19 -13.07 -8.33 -28.49
N ASP A 20 -12.84 -7.18 -27.85
CA ASP A 20 -12.37 -5.95 -28.44
C ASP A 20 -11.14 -5.47 -27.66
N ILE A 21 -10.12 -4.99 -28.39
CA ILE A 21 -8.83 -4.55 -27.86
C ILE A 21 -9.03 -3.45 -26.80
N ALA A 22 -10.02 -2.58 -26.99
CA ALA A 22 -10.35 -1.53 -26.04
C ALA A 22 -10.81 -2.08 -24.67
N GLY A 23 -11.57 -3.19 -24.65
CA GLY A 23 -12.03 -3.83 -23.41
C GLY A 23 -10.89 -4.45 -22.61
N TYR A 24 -9.93 -5.06 -23.32
CA TYR A 24 -8.71 -5.59 -22.69
C TYR A 24 -7.81 -4.50 -22.13
N LEU A 25 -7.65 -3.39 -22.86
CA LEU A 25 -6.90 -2.24 -22.38
C LEU A 25 -7.50 -1.68 -21.09
N LEU A 26 -8.82 -1.52 -21.02
CA LEU A 26 -9.50 -1.07 -19.80
C LEU A 26 -9.31 -2.04 -18.63
N ALA A 27 -9.45 -3.35 -18.86
CA ALA A 27 -9.23 -4.37 -17.83
C ALA A 27 -7.78 -4.37 -17.33
N LEU A 28 -6.80 -4.25 -18.22
CA LEU A 28 -5.39 -4.14 -17.88
C LEU A 28 -5.08 -2.86 -17.11
N SER A 29 -5.60 -1.70 -17.53
CA SER A 29 -5.42 -0.43 -16.82
C SER A 29 -6.01 -0.50 -15.41
N TRP A 30 -7.21 -1.09 -15.25
CA TRP A 30 -7.83 -1.27 -13.95
C TRP A 30 -7.03 -2.24 -13.07
N TRP A 31 -6.54 -3.34 -13.64
CA TRP A 31 -5.70 -4.30 -12.94
C TRP A 31 -4.39 -3.69 -12.47
N LEU A 32 -3.72 -2.89 -13.32
CA LEU A 32 -2.52 -2.17 -12.93
C LEU A 32 -2.79 -1.17 -11.81
N ALA A 33 -3.88 -0.40 -11.88
CA ALA A 33 -4.28 0.52 -10.81
C ALA A 33 -4.54 -0.22 -9.47
N PHE A 34 -5.25 -1.34 -9.52
CA PHE A 34 -5.48 -2.20 -8.36
C PHE A 34 -4.18 -2.77 -7.79
N PHE A 35 -3.31 -3.31 -8.64
CA PHE A 35 -2.04 -3.92 -8.24
C PHE A 35 -1.09 -2.88 -7.64
N THR A 36 -0.97 -1.71 -8.30
CA THR A 36 -0.18 -0.60 -7.77
C THR A 36 -0.74 -0.12 -6.44
N SER A 37 -2.07 -0.08 -6.24
CA SER A 37 -2.64 0.24 -4.93
C SER A 37 -2.17 -0.70 -3.82
N ILE A 38 -2.20 -2.01 -4.07
CA ILE A 38 -1.76 -3.02 -3.09
C ILE A 38 -0.27 -2.88 -2.79
N MET A 39 0.56 -2.81 -3.83
CA MET A 39 2.03 -2.71 -3.69
C MET A 39 2.49 -1.37 -3.13
N SER A 40 1.64 -0.34 -3.26
CA SER A 40 1.94 1.00 -2.80
C SER A 40 1.75 1.19 -1.29
N ALA A 41 1.25 0.21 -0.54
CA ALA A 41 1.25 0.31 0.92
C ALA A 41 2.67 0.16 1.47
N GLY A 42 3.27 1.21 2.02
CA GLY A 42 4.66 1.13 2.48
C GLY A 42 5.20 2.39 3.17
N ILE A 43 6.27 2.22 3.93
CA ILE A 43 7.05 3.31 4.55
C ILE A 43 8.23 3.64 3.63
N SER A 44 8.39 4.91 3.29
CA SER A 44 9.49 5.44 2.47
C SER A 44 10.19 6.58 3.20
N GLU A 45 11.36 7.00 2.72
CA GLU A 45 12.06 8.17 3.26
C GLU A 45 11.22 9.45 3.14
N MET A 46 10.38 9.57 2.10
CA MET A 46 9.56 10.76 1.86
C MET A 46 8.25 10.80 2.66
N GLY A 47 7.78 9.66 3.16
CA GLY A 47 6.50 9.55 3.84
C GLY A 47 5.97 8.13 3.91
N ILE A 48 4.73 7.99 4.38
CA ILE A 48 4.00 6.73 4.35
C ILE A 48 3.06 6.76 3.16
N VAL A 49 3.12 5.70 2.36
CA VAL A 49 2.18 5.51 1.28
C VAL A 49 1.09 4.56 1.75
N HIS A 50 -0.15 5.04 1.68
CA HIS A 50 -1.32 4.27 2.08
C HIS A 50 -2.28 4.15 0.89
N PRO A 51 -2.77 2.94 0.58
CA PRO A 51 -3.78 2.76 -0.46
C PRO A 51 -5.07 3.46 -0.05
N TRP A 52 -5.50 4.44 -0.85
CA TRP A 52 -6.78 5.11 -0.69
C TRP A 52 -7.58 4.95 -1.98
N GLN A 53 -8.69 4.21 -1.93
CA GLN A 53 -9.60 4.05 -3.07
C GLN A 53 -8.88 3.69 -4.37
N LEU A 54 -8.00 2.68 -4.34
CA LEU A 54 -7.22 2.19 -5.49
C LEU A 54 -6.05 3.09 -5.94
N VAL A 55 -5.78 4.19 -5.24
CA VAL A 55 -4.63 5.06 -5.51
C VAL A 55 -3.71 5.08 -4.29
N GLY A 56 -2.41 4.85 -4.52
CA GLY A 56 -1.40 5.05 -3.49
C GLY A 56 -1.30 6.52 -3.11
N LYS A 57 -1.72 6.90 -1.91
CA LYS A 57 -1.57 8.28 -1.42
C LYS A 57 -0.34 8.38 -0.54
N LEU A 58 0.63 9.18 -0.99
CA LEU A 58 1.81 9.52 -0.20
C LEU A 58 1.45 10.59 0.84
N TYR A 59 1.60 10.24 2.10
CA TYR A 59 1.52 11.14 3.23
C TYR A 59 2.92 11.48 3.71
N LYS A 60 3.33 12.72 3.46
CA LYS A 60 4.63 13.24 3.91
C LYS A 60 4.70 13.31 5.44
N TRP A 61 5.92 13.16 5.98
CA TRP A 61 6.18 13.12 7.42
C TRP A 61 5.84 14.43 8.14
N ASP A 62 5.97 15.58 7.48
CA ASP A 62 5.63 16.92 7.98
C ASP A 62 4.16 17.04 8.42
N ARG A 63 3.26 16.23 7.85
CA ARG A 63 1.83 16.24 8.18
C ARG A 63 1.44 15.24 9.28
N MET A 64 2.37 14.45 9.78
CA MET A 64 2.07 13.45 10.80
C MET A 64 2.03 14.08 12.20
N ARG A 65 0.89 13.88 12.87
CA ARG A 65 0.66 14.36 14.24
C ARG A 65 1.16 13.39 15.29
N SER A 66 1.03 12.09 15.04
CA SER A 66 1.55 11.06 15.92
C SER A 66 2.01 9.85 15.12
N PHE A 67 2.98 9.15 15.69
CA PHE A 67 3.56 7.94 15.15
C PHE A 67 3.89 7.02 16.32
N SER A 68 3.44 5.76 16.26
CA SER A 68 3.80 4.74 17.23
C SER A 68 4.07 3.41 16.53
N ILE A 69 4.95 2.63 17.14
CA ILE A 69 5.32 1.30 16.69
C ILE A 69 4.96 0.33 17.81
N GLU A 70 4.07 -0.61 17.52
CA GLU A 70 3.64 -1.67 18.41
C GLU A 70 4.20 -3.01 17.92
N ASN A 71 4.82 -3.78 18.81
CA ASN A 71 5.35 -5.10 18.48
C ASN A 71 4.26 -6.16 18.72
N LYS A 72 3.81 -6.82 17.66
CA LYS A 72 2.81 -7.89 17.70
C LYS A 72 3.45 -9.24 17.40
N GLY A 73 4.35 -9.68 18.28
CA GLY A 73 4.98 -11.00 18.22
C GLY A 73 5.83 -11.20 16.97
N ASN A 74 5.21 -11.69 15.89
CA ASN A 74 5.82 -11.94 14.58
C ASN A 74 5.71 -10.75 13.62
N THR A 75 4.81 -9.79 13.89
CA THR A 75 4.62 -8.60 13.07
C THR A 75 4.85 -7.32 13.87
N VAL A 76 5.00 -6.22 13.17
CA VAL A 76 5.16 -4.88 13.71
C VAL A 76 4.03 -4.03 13.16
N MET A 77 3.24 -3.48 14.07
CA MET A 77 2.14 -2.58 13.73
C MET A 77 2.63 -1.14 13.86
N VAL A 78 2.55 -0.39 12.77
CA VAL A 78 2.87 1.04 12.75
C VAL A 78 1.56 1.81 12.69
N ASN A 79 1.31 2.59 13.73
CA ASN A 79 0.14 3.45 13.85
C ASN A 79 0.57 4.90 13.62
N PHE A 80 -0.19 5.62 12.81
CA PHE A 80 0.10 7.02 12.51
C PHE A 80 -1.19 7.82 12.38
N LYS A 81 -1.15 9.06 12.87
CA LYS A 81 -2.28 9.98 12.85
C LYS A 81 -1.95 11.18 12.00
N ILE A 82 -2.79 11.43 10.99
CA ILE A 82 -2.69 12.60 10.12
C ILE A 82 -3.98 13.41 10.28
N PHE A 83 -5.03 13.01 9.59
CA PHE A 83 -6.41 13.48 9.78
C PHE A 83 -7.32 12.41 10.37
N ARG A 84 -6.91 11.14 10.24
CA ARG A 84 -7.52 9.95 10.82
C ARG A 84 -6.41 9.03 11.31
N ASP A 85 -6.78 8.09 12.16
CA ASP A 85 -5.88 7.04 12.62
C ASP A 85 -5.73 6.00 11.49
N LEU A 86 -4.49 5.79 11.06
CA LEU A 86 -4.12 4.80 10.06
C LEU A 86 -3.20 3.78 10.70
N ARG A 87 -3.32 2.52 10.28
CA ARG A 87 -2.54 1.40 10.79
C ARG A 87 -2.01 0.59 9.62
N GLN A 88 -0.73 0.27 9.65
CA GLN A 88 -0.11 -0.63 8.68
C GLN A 88 0.70 -1.68 9.43
N GLU A 89 0.52 -2.93 9.03
CA GLU A 89 1.21 -4.07 9.61
C GLU A 89 2.35 -4.48 8.69
N TYR A 90 3.53 -4.70 9.28
CA TYR A 90 4.75 -5.08 8.60
C TYR A 90 5.33 -6.33 9.23
N ASP A 91 6.10 -7.08 8.45
CA ASP A 91 6.95 -8.11 9.01
C ASP A 91 7.99 -7.54 9.98
N LYS A 92 8.33 -8.32 11.00
CA LYS A 92 9.29 -7.93 12.03
C LYS A 92 10.70 -7.69 11.50
N SER A 93 11.07 -8.31 10.38
CA SER A 93 12.32 -8.05 9.67
C SER A 93 12.47 -6.57 9.27
N ASN A 94 11.36 -5.86 9.04
CA ASN A 94 11.36 -4.45 8.64
C ASN A 94 11.49 -3.49 9.83
N LEU A 95 11.51 -3.98 11.08
CA LEU A 95 11.52 -3.15 12.29
C LEU A 95 12.70 -2.17 12.34
N GLU A 96 13.91 -2.64 12.01
CA GLU A 96 15.11 -1.80 12.04
C GLU A 96 15.04 -0.69 11.00
N GLN A 97 14.58 -1.00 9.79
CA GLN A 97 14.40 -0.03 8.73
C GLN A 97 13.34 1.02 9.11
N ILE A 98 12.21 0.59 9.66
CA ILE A 98 11.14 1.48 10.13
C ILE A 98 11.68 2.41 11.24
N LYS A 99 12.42 1.88 12.22
CA LYS A 99 13.05 2.69 13.28
C LYS A 99 14.05 3.69 12.72
N LYS A 100 14.87 3.29 11.73
CA LYS A 100 15.85 4.18 11.07
C LYS A 100 15.17 5.35 10.39
N ILE A 101 14.10 5.09 9.63
CA ILE A 101 13.32 6.13 8.94
C ILE A 101 12.61 7.04 9.95
N ALA A 102 12.04 6.48 11.02
CA ALA A 102 11.37 7.25 12.06
C ALA A 102 12.32 8.18 12.82
N LYS A 103 13.53 7.71 13.15
CA LYS A 103 14.58 8.55 13.78
C LYS A 103 15.06 9.66 12.85
N LYS A 104 15.32 9.36 11.57
CA LYS A 104 15.73 10.35 10.56
C LYS A 104 14.72 11.50 10.44
N ASN A 105 13.44 11.16 10.55
CA ASN A 105 12.33 12.13 10.46
C ASN A 105 11.86 12.71 11.81
N LYS A 106 12.62 12.49 12.90
CA LYS A 106 12.33 13.00 14.26
C LYS A 106 10.94 12.61 14.80
N LEU A 107 10.39 11.48 14.34
CA LEU A 107 9.08 10.97 14.79
C LEU A 107 9.16 10.25 16.14
N ILE A 108 10.34 9.74 16.45
CA ILE A 108 10.70 9.08 17.71
C ILE A 108 12.03 9.66 18.19
N LYS A 109 12.20 9.77 19.52
CA LYS A 109 13.46 10.19 20.13
C LYS A 109 14.54 9.11 20.01
#